data_AF-A0AB34I267-F1
#
_entry.id   AF-A0AB34I267-F1
#
_cell.length_a   1.000
_cell.length_b   1.000
_cell.length_c   1.000
_cell.angle_alpha   90.00
_cell.angle_beta   90.00
_cell.angle_gamma   90.00
#
_symmetry.space_group_name_H-M   'P 1'
#
loop_
_entity.id
_entity.type
_entity.pdbx_description
1 polymer ?
#
loop_
_entity_poly.entity_id
_entity_poly.type
_entity_poly.pdbx_seq_one_letter_code
_entity_poly.pdbx_strand_id
1 'polypeptide(L)'
;MSRRRIIPLPQWKANPETDPEALFQKEQLVLALYPQTTCFYRALIHTPPQRPQDDYSVLFEDTSYADGYSPPLNVAQRYVVACKEPKKK
;
A
#
# COMPACT_ATOMS: atom_id res chain seq x y z
N MET A 1 10.20 17.42 -13.09
CA MET A 1 9.95 15.98 -12.81
C MET A 1 9.40 15.30 -14.06
N SER A 2 9.92 14.13 -14.42
CA SER A 2 9.39 13.36 -15.58
C SER A 2 8.06 12.69 -15.21
N ARG A 3 7.13 12.57 -16.16
CA ARG A 3 5.88 11.80 -16.00
C ARG A 3 6.11 10.36 -15.53
N ARG A 4 7.29 9.77 -15.83
CA ARG A 4 7.67 8.43 -15.36
C ARG A 4 7.85 8.33 -13.84
N ARG A 5 8.06 9.46 -13.15
CA ARG A 5 8.23 9.55 -11.68
C ARG A 5 6.94 9.99 -10.96
N ILE A 6 5.81 10.05 -11.67
CA ILE A 6 4.52 10.46 -11.12
C ILE A 6 3.58 9.27 -11.20
N ILE A 7 2.99 8.91 -10.07
CA ILE A 7 1.92 7.89 -9.99
C ILE A 7 0.66 8.62 -9.54
N PRO A 8 -0.41 8.65 -10.35
CA PRO A 8 -1.67 9.24 -9.91
C PRO A 8 -2.26 8.40 -8.77
N LEU A 9 -2.78 9.07 -7.76
CA LEU A 9 -3.52 8.39 -6.69
C LEU A 9 -4.87 7.88 -7.23
N PRO A 10 -5.41 6.79 -6.66
CA PRO A 10 -6.75 6.33 -6.98
C PRO A 10 -7.79 7.45 -6.78
N GLN A 11 -8.68 7.59 -7.75
CA GLN A 11 -9.78 8.56 -7.70
C GLN A 11 -11.00 8.01 -6.94
N TRP A 12 -11.14 6.69 -6.87
CA TRP A 12 -12.22 5.98 -6.22
C TRP A 12 -11.67 4.91 -5.27
N LYS A 13 -12.48 4.53 -4.27
CA LYS A 13 -12.26 3.31 -3.50
C LYS A 13 -12.92 2.14 -4.23
N ALA A 14 -12.22 1.01 -4.33
CA ALA A 14 -12.83 -0.25 -4.73
C ALA A 14 -13.64 -0.82 -3.56
N ASN A 15 -14.86 -1.28 -3.85
CA ASN A 15 -15.70 -1.96 -2.87
C ASN A 15 -15.32 -3.47 -2.87
N PRO A 16 -14.86 -4.03 -1.74
CA PRO A 16 -14.48 -5.45 -1.66
C PRO A 16 -15.61 -6.42 -2.00
N GLU A 17 -16.87 -6.01 -1.84
CA GLU A 17 -18.04 -6.86 -2.09
C GLU A 17 -18.40 -6.95 -3.58
N THR A 18 -18.04 -5.95 -4.39
CA THR A 18 -18.40 -5.86 -5.81
C THR A 18 -17.21 -5.95 -6.76
N ASP A 19 -16.06 -5.40 -6.37
CA ASP A 19 -14.86 -5.25 -7.20
C ASP A 19 -13.58 -5.72 -6.46
N PRO A 20 -13.55 -6.95 -5.91
CA PRO A 20 -12.40 -7.43 -5.13
C PRO A 20 -11.10 -7.53 -5.94
N GLU A 21 -11.18 -7.71 -7.26
CA GLU A 21 -10.04 -7.77 -8.17
C GLU A 21 -9.35 -6.41 -8.36
N ALA A 22 -10.02 -5.31 -8.04
CA ALA A 22 -9.46 -3.97 -8.08
C ALA A 22 -8.61 -3.63 -6.82
N LEU A 23 -8.58 -4.53 -5.84
CA LEU A 23 -7.78 -4.39 -4.62
C LEU A 23 -6.41 -5.07 -4.77
N PHE A 24 -5.36 -4.45 -4.23
CA PHE A 24 -4.10 -5.13 -3.97
C PHE A 24 -4.30 -6.30 -3.00
N GLN A 25 -3.68 -7.45 -3.28
CA GLN A 25 -3.88 -8.68 -2.51
C GLN A 25 -2.76 -8.89 -1.48
N LYS A 26 -2.98 -9.77 -0.51
CA LYS A 26 -2.00 -10.14 0.52
C LYS A 26 -0.63 -10.47 -0.11
N GLU A 27 0.45 -10.04 0.55
CA GLU A 27 1.85 -10.18 0.12
C GLU A 27 2.24 -9.39 -1.13
N GLN A 28 1.33 -8.63 -1.74
CA GLN A 28 1.66 -7.76 -2.86
C GLN A 28 2.50 -6.56 -2.40
N LEU A 29 3.57 -6.28 -3.15
CA LEU A 29 4.44 -5.13 -2.91
C LEU A 29 3.81 -3.84 -3.47
N VAL A 30 3.68 -2.84 -2.60
CA VAL A 30 3.08 -1.53 -2.90
C VAL A 30 3.95 -0.38 -2.39
N LEU A 31 3.62 0.83 -2.81
CA LEU A 31 4.02 2.06 -2.12
C LEU A 31 2.81 2.54 -1.32
N ALA A 32 3.00 2.74 -0.02
CA ALA A 32 1.97 3.21 0.90
C ALA A 32 2.44 4.49 1.62
N LEU A 33 1.53 5.41 1.91
CA LEU A 33 1.83 6.61 2.71
C LEU A 33 2.04 6.20 4.18
N TYR A 34 3.20 6.54 4.75
CA TYR A 34 3.45 6.23 6.16
C TYR A 34 2.59 7.12 7.07
N PRO A 35 1.93 6.57 8.11
CA PRO A 35 1.04 7.34 8.98
C PRO A 35 1.69 8.61 9.53
N GLN A 36 0.93 9.71 9.56
CA GLN A 36 1.38 11.03 10.02
C GLN A 36 2.53 11.65 9.20
N THR A 37 2.74 11.20 7.96
CA THR A 37 3.73 11.78 7.04
C THR A 37 3.11 12.10 5.68
N THR A 38 3.88 12.78 4.83
CA THR A 38 3.54 13.03 3.41
C THR A 38 4.39 12.19 2.45
N CYS A 39 5.01 11.11 2.94
CA CYS A 39 5.99 10.31 2.19
C CYS A 39 5.50 8.88 1.97
N PHE A 40 5.72 8.37 0.75
CA PHE A 40 5.40 6.98 0.39
C PHE A 40 6.63 6.08 0.57
N TYR A 41 6.41 4.89 1.13
CA TYR A 41 7.45 3.89 1.38
C TYR A 41 6.99 2.52 0.90
N ARG A 42 7.95 1.61 0.74
CA ARG A 42 7.71 0.23 0.32
C ARG A 42 7.01 -0.53 1.44
N ALA A 43 5.95 -1.25 1.09
CA ALA A 43 5.20 -2.06 2.03
C ALA A 43 4.62 -3.32 1.36
N LEU A 44 4.38 -4.36 2.14
CA LEU A 44 3.61 -5.52 1.73
C LEU A 44 2.18 -5.39 2.24
N ILE A 45 1.19 -5.79 1.44
CA ILE A 45 -0.19 -5.92 1.94
C ILE A 45 -0.23 -7.05 2.97
N HIS A 46 -0.63 -6.73 4.20
CA HIS A 46 -0.95 -7.73 5.23
C HIS A 46 -2.36 -8.27 5.03
N THR A 47 -3.33 -7.37 4.85
CA THR A 47 -4.74 -7.70 4.59
C THR A 47 -5.41 -6.62 3.74
N PRO A 48 -6.12 -6.99 2.65
CA PRO A 48 -6.98 -6.06 1.94
C PRO A 48 -8.23 -5.70 2.75
N PRO A 49 -8.85 -4.54 2.50
CA PRO A 49 -10.10 -4.16 3.14
C PRO A 49 -11.18 -5.21 2.83
N GLN A 50 -11.99 -5.55 3.84
CA GLN A 50 -13.07 -6.53 3.71
C GLN A 50 -14.45 -5.86 3.57
N ARG A 51 -14.56 -4.59 3.98
CA ARG A 51 -15.76 -3.75 3.80
C ARG A 51 -15.38 -2.43 3.13
N PRO A 52 -16.34 -1.71 2.50
CA PRO A 52 -16.08 -0.46 1.78
C PRO A 52 -15.37 0.64 2.60
N GLN A 53 -15.62 0.66 3.90
CA GLN A 53 -15.06 1.65 4.84
C GLN A 53 -13.68 1.26 5.40
N ASP A 54 -13.27 0.02 5.24
CA ASP A 54 -12.02 -0.47 5.82
C ASP A 54 -10.81 0.06 5.02
N ASP A 55 -9.69 0.17 5.73
CA ASP A 55 -8.39 0.50 5.14
C ASP A 55 -7.60 -0.76 4.77
N TYR A 56 -6.51 -0.61 4.02
CA TYR A 56 -5.51 -1.67 3.92
C TYR A 56 -4.76 -1.79 5.24
N SER A 57 -4.45 -3.03 5.63
CA SER A 57 -3.40 -3.30 6.60
C SER A 57 -2.11 -3.63 5.85
N VAL A 58 -1.02 -2.95 6.16
CA VAL A 58 0.28 -3.08 5.46
C VAL A 58 1.45 -3.26 6.43
N LEU A 59 2.51 -3.91 5.95
CA LEU A 59 3.79 -4.08 6.64
C LEU A 59 4.84 -3.25 5.89
N PHE A 60 5.31 -2.15 6.47
CA PHE A 60 6.36 -1.32 5.85
C PHE A 60 7.72 -1.99 5.96
N GLU A 61 8.56 -1.89 4.92
CA GLU A 61 9.98 -2.27 5.04
C GLU A 61 10.66 -1.30 6.02
N ASP A 62 11.16 -1.81 7.14
CA ASP A 62 11.77 -1.01 8.21
C ASP A 62 12.88 -1.81 8.92
N THR A 63 14.13 -1.37 8.72
CA THR A 63 15.33 -2.03 9.25
C THR A 63 15.52 -1.87 10.75
N SER A 64 14.69 -1.08 11.43
CA SER A 64 14.71 -1.00 12.89
C SER A 64 14.09 -2.24 13.56
N TYR A 65 13.29 -3.02 12.84
CA TYR A 65 12.71 -4.29 13.31
C TYR A 65 13.56 -5.48 12.89
N ALA A 66 13.58 -6.53 13.73
CA ALA A 66 14.43 -7.70 13.54
C ALA A 66 14.09 -8.52 12.27
N ASP A 67 12.82 -8.55 11.89
CA ASP A 67 12.32 -9.19 10.67
C ASP A 67 12.33 -8.26 9.44
N GLY A 68 12.74 -7.00 9.63
CA GLY A 68 12.80 -5.99 8.59
C GLY A 68 11.45 -5.39 8.19
N TYR A 69 10.39 -5.62 8.98
CA TYR A 69 9.07 -5.05 8.71
C TYR A 69 8.44 -4.40 9.94
N SER A 70 7.65 -3.35 9.71
CA SER A 70 6.80 -2.78 10.76
C SER A 70 5.70 -3.76 11.19
N PRO A 71 5.11 -3.56 12.39
CA PRO A 71 3.80 -4.11 12.69
C PRO A 71 2.76 -3.71 11.63
N PRO A 72 1.61 -4.40 11.55
CA PRO A 72 0.50 -4.01 10.68
C PRO A 72 0.03 -2.58 10.96
N LEU A 73 0.04 -1.72 9.93
CA LEU A 73 -0.44 -0.34 9.98
C LEU A 73 -1.56 -0.12 8.96
N ASN A 74 -2.55 0.70 9.34
CA ASN A 74 -3.69 1.01 8.47
C ASN A 74 -3.36 2.15 7.51
N VAL A 75 -3.66 1.96 6.22
CA VAL A 75 -3.50 2.97 5.17
C VAL A 75 -4.71 2.94 4.24
N ALA A 76 -5.37 4.08 4.07
CA ALA A 76 -6.53 4.19 3.20
C ALA A 76 -6.19 3.90 1.73
N GLN A 77 -7.14 3.33 0.98
CA GLN A 77 -6.93 2.95 -0.43
C GLN A 77 -6.36 4.08 -1.30
N ARG A 78 -6.77 5.33 -1.05
CA ARG A 78 -6.27 6.53 -1.75
C ARG A 78 -4.75 6.70 -1.68
N TYR A 79 -4.12 6.13 -0.65
CA TYR A 79 -2.71 6.28 -0.33
C TYR A 79 -1.92 4.98 -0.46
N VAL A 80 -2.46 4.00 -1.19
CA VAL A 80 -1.76 2.77 -1.59
C VAL A 80 -1.70 2.73 -3.12
N VAL A 81 -0.49 2.64 -3.68
CA VAL A 81 -0.27 2.62 -5.13
C VAL A 81 0.73 1.53 -5.53
N ALA A 82 0.70 1.14 -6.81
CA ALA A 82 1.60 0.11 -7.31
C ALA A 82 3.08 0.51 -7.17
N CYS A 83 3.91 -0.41 -6.64
CA CYS A 83 5.35 -0.23 -6.63
C CYS A 83 5.92 -0.62 -8.00
N LYS A 84 6.30 0.37 -8.81
CA LYS A 84 6.90 0.14 -10.13
C LYS A 84 8.38 -0.23 -10.09
N GLU A 85 9.01 -0.15 -8.91
CA GLU A 85 10.42 -0.47 -8.74
C GLU A 85 10.60 -1.91 -8.23
N PRO A 86 11.22 -2.80 -9.02
CA PRO A 86 11.54 -4.13 -8.54
C PRO A 86 12.51 -4.02 -7.36
N LYS A 87 12.38 -4.93 -6.38
CA LYS A 87 13.39 -5.11 -5.32
C LYS A 87 14.75 -5.25 -6.02
N LYS A 88 15.68 -4.33 -5.78
CA LYS A 88 17.06 -4.49 -6.27
C LYS A 88 17.58 -5.79 -5.63
N LYS A 89 17.95 -6.75 -6.48
CA LYS A 89 18.69 -7.95 -6.07
C LYS A 89 20.10 -7.56 -5.63
#